data_AF-A0A2M7VRK1-F1
#
_entry.id   AF-A0A2M7VRK1-F1
#
_cell.length_a   1.000
_cell.length_b   1.000
_cell.length_c   1.000
_cell.angle_alpha   90.00
_cell.angle_beta   90.00
_cell.angle_gamma   90.00
#
_symmetry.space_group_name_H-M   'P 1'
#
loop_
_entity.id
_entity.type
_entity.pdbx_description
1 polymer ?
#
loop_
_entity_poly.entity_id
_entity_poly.type
_entity_poly.pdbx_seq_one_letter_code
_entity_poly.pdbx_strand_id
1 'polypeptide(L)'
;MKKLTKFILISFIGPFVLTFFIAVFVLLMQFIWLYVDDMIGKGIEWYVIAELLFYSSANVVPLALPLAVLLSSLMTFGSLGEHFELVSFKAAGISLQRVMAPLAIFVLLISAAAFSFSNYIMPAANLKFYALLYDIRNKKPAVNIKPGVFYNEIDG
;
A
#
# COMPACT_ATOMS: atom_id res chain seq x y z
N MET A 1 27.75 17.09 9.35
CA MET A 1 26.84 16.65 8.27
C MET A 1 26.28 15.25 8.48
N LYS A 2 27.10 14.21 8.70
CA LYS A 2 26.62 12.83 8.92
C LYS A 2 25.59 12.66 10.06
N LYS A 3 25.73 13.43 11.15
CA LYS A 3 24.77 13.39 12.29
C LYS A 3 23.40 13.97 11.92
N LEU A 4 23.33 15.09 11.19
CA LEU A 4 22.07 15.70 10.73
C LEU A 4 21.32 14.77 9.78
N THR A 5 22.03 14.22 8.78
CA THR A 5 21.46 13.24 7.85
C THR A 5 20.91 12.02 8.58
N LYS A 6 21.69 11.45 9.51
CA LYS A 6 21.27 10.29 10.30
C LYS A 6 20.04 10.61 11.16
N PHE A 7 20.01 11.78 11.79
CA PHE A 7 18.87 12.22 12.60
C PHE A 7 17.59 12.29 11.78
N ILE A 8 17.61 12.98 10.64
CA ILE A 8 16.44 13.14 9.77
C ILE A 8 15.95 11.80 9.23
N LEU A 9 16.86 10.91 8.83
CA LEU A 9 16.50 9.55 8.37
C LEU A 9 15.85 8.73 9.49
N ILE A 10 16.38 8.76 10.71
CA ILE A 10 15.80 8.02 11.84
C ILE A 10 14.41 8.58 12.19
N SER A 11 14.25 9.91 12.20
CA SER A 11 12.97 10.55 12.45
C SER A 11 11.93 10.25 11.38
N PHE A 12 12.36 9.96 10.14
CA PHE A 12 11.46 9.57 9.05
C PHE A 12 11.08 8.09 9.03
N ILE A 13 12.04 7.19 9.29
CA ILE A 13 11.83 5.74 9.17
C ILE A 13 10.72 5.26 10.11
N GLY A 14 10.66 5.77 11.34
CA GLY A 14 9.62 5.39 12.31
C GLY A 14 8.20 5.66 11.80
N PRO A 15 7.85 6.92 11.51
CA PRO A 15 6.58 7.29 10.90
C PRO A 15 6.33 6.59 9.57
N PHE A 16 7.33 6.44 8.71
CA PHE A 16 7.19 5.78 7.41
C PHE A 16 6.76 4.32 7.53
N VAL A 17 7.40 3.54 8.39
CA VAL A 17 7.05 2.13 8.60
C VAL A 17 5.62 2.02 9.16
N LEU A 18 5.29 2.86 10.15
CA LEU A 18 3.96 2.86 10.75
C LEU A 18 2.87 3.22 9.74
N THR A 19 3.03 4.33 9.01
CA THR A 19 2.03 4.78 8.02
C THR A 19 1.92 3.83 6.85
N PHE A 20 3.01 3.18 6.45
CA PHE A 20 2.99 2.15 5.41
C PHE A 20 2.14 0.95 5.81
N PHE A 21 2.37 0.38 7.00
CA PHE A 21 1.57 -0.76 7.46
C PHE A 21 0.10 -0.39 7.67
N ILE A 22 -0.18 0.80 8.22
CA ILE A 22 -1.55 1.29 8.36
C ILE A 22 -2.21 1.46 6.98
N ALA A 23 -1.53 2.06 6.01
CA ALA A 23 -2.06 2.26 4.67
C ALA A 23 -2.34 0.94 3.96
N VAL A 24 -1.41 -0.02 4.02
CA VAL A 24 -1.62 -1.38 3.46
C VAL A 24 -2.81 -2.05 4.13
N PHE A 25 -2.92 -1.98 5.45
CA PHE A 25 -4.04 -2.57 6.20
C PHE A 25 -5.39 -1.95 5.81
N VAL A 26 -5.47 -0.62 5.74
CA VAL A 26 -6.70 0.09 5.36
C VAL A 26 -7.11 -0.24 3.93
N LEU A 27 -6.16 -0.25 2.98
CA LEU A 27 -6.42 -0.60 1.59
C LEU A 27 -6.83 -2.07 1.43
N LEU A 28 -6.26 -2.98 2.23
CA LEU A 28 -6.69 -4.38 2.28
C LEU A 28 -8.12 -4.52 2.81
N MET A 29 -8.50 -3.75 3.83
CA MET A 29 -9.88 -3.76 4.33
C MET A 29 -10.88 -3.23 3.30
N GLN A 30 -10.51 -2.17 2.58
CA GLN A 30 -11.29 -1.68 1.44
C GLN A 30 -11.46 -2.78 0.38
N PHE A 31 -10.40 -3.52 0.11
CA PHE A 31 -10.42 -4.63 -0.84
C PHE A 31 -11.34 -5.77 -0.36
N ILE A 32 -11.27 -6.16 0.92
CA ILE A 32 -12.19 -7.18 1.48
C ILE A 32 -13.64 -6.76 1.27
N TRP A 33 -13.98 -5.51 1.57
CA TRP A 33 -15.34 -5.00 1.38
C TRP A 33 -15.81 -5.10 -0.07
N LEU A 34 -14.93 -4.80 -1.03
CA LEU A 34 -15.26 -4.85 -2.46
C LEU A 34 -15.57 -6.27 -2.95
N TYR A 35 -14.89 -7.29 -2.41
CA TYR A 35 -15.03 -8.69 -2.82
C TYR A 35 -15.83 -9.56 -1.86
N VAL A 36 -16.38 -8.97 -0.79
CA VAL A 36 -17.08 -9.73 0.25
C VAL A 36 -18.31 -10.45 -0.31
N ASP A 37 -19.08 -9.81 -1.19
CA ASP A 37 -20.27 -10.38 -1.83
C ASP A 37 -19.91 -11.56 -2.76
N ASP A 38 -18.72 -11.51 -3.37
CA ASP A 38 -18.21 -12.58 -4.22
C ASP A 38 -17.69 -13.77 -3.41
N MET A 39 -17.39 -13.59 -2.12
CA MET A 39 -16.79 -14.59 -1.24
C MET A 39 -17.84 -15.24 -0.30
N ILE A 40 -18.84 -14.49 0.11
CA ILE A 40 -19.93 -14.96 0.99
C ILE A 40 -20.80 -16.00 0.26
N GLY A 41 -21.16 -17.08 0.95
CA GLY A 41 -22.08 -18.11 0.45
C GLY A 41 -21.47 -19.18 -0.46
N LYS A 42 -20.20 -19.03 -0.88
CA LYS A 42 -19.55 -20.01 -1.77
C LYS A 42 -18.86 -21.19 -1.05
N GLY A 43 -18.76 -21.17 0.27
CA GLY A 43 -18.13 -22.24 1.06
C GLY A 43 -16.63 -22.38 0.75
N ILE A 44 -15.96 -21.24 0.57
CA ILE A 44 -14.54 -21.15 0.26
C ILE A 44 -13.74 -21.45 1.53
N GLU A 45 -12.72 -22.28 1.41
CA GLU A 45 -11.80 -22.56 2.51
C GLU A 45 -11.02 -21.31 2.91
N TRP A 46 -10.81 -21.10 4.21
CA TRP A 46 -10.13 -19.92 4.75
C TRP A 46 -8.69 -19.73 4.20
N TYR A 47 -8.04 -20.81 3.77
CA TYR A 47 -6.70 -20.77 3.16
C TYR A 47 -6.69 -20.06 1.80
N VAL A 48 -7.72 -20.30 0.98
CA VAL A 48 -7.87 -19.64 -0.34
C VAL A 48 -8.14 -18.14 -0.15
N ILE A 49 -8.87 -17.77 0.89
CA ILE A 49 -9.09 -16.38 1.28
C ILE A 49 -7.77 -15.72 1.69
N ALA A 50 -6.96 -16.39 2.52
CA ALA A 50 -5.65 -15.89 2.93
C ALA A 50 -4.69 -15.71 1.74
N GLU A 51 -4.67 -16.65 0.80
CA GLU A 51 -3.87 -16.58 -0.42
C GLU A 51 -4.33 -15.41 -1.33
N LEU A 52 -5.65 -15.22 -1.47
CA LEU A 52 -6.22 -14.09 -2.21
C LEU A 52 -5.86 -12.74 -1.57
N LEU A 53 -5.92 -12.64 -0.24
CA LEU A 53 -5.51 -11.45 0.49
C LEU A 53 -4.01 -11.19 0.37
N PHE A 54 -3.18 -12.22 0.33
CA PHE A 54 -1.75 -12.08 0.13
C PHE A 54 -1.43 -11.51 -1.27
N TYR A 55 -2.04 -12.04 -2.33
CA TYR A 55 -1.86 -11.47 -3.68
C TYR A 55 -2.46 -10.07 -3.81
N SER A 56 -3.59 -9.81 -3.13
CA SER A 56 -4.17 -8.46 -3.07
C SER A 56 -3.24 -7.46 -2.36
N SER A 57 -2.54 -7.90 -1.31
CA SER A 57 -1.56 -7.07 -0.61
C SER A 57 -0.46 -6.55 -1.55
N ALA A 58 0.02 -7.40 -2.46
CA ALA A 58 1.01 -7.02 -3.46
C ALA A 58 0.49 -5.95 -4.43
N ASN A 59 -0.81 -5.95 -4.74
CA ASN A 59 -1.42 -4.93 -5.60
C ASN A 59 -1.62 -3.58 -4.91
N VAL A 60 -1.84 -3.56 -3.60
CA VAL A 60 -2.03 -2.30 -2.86
C VAL A 60 -0.71 -1.65 -2.44
N VAL A 61 0.40 -2.38 -2.42
CA VAL A 61 1.73 -1.85 -2.03
C VAL A 61 2.13 -0.60 -2.86
N PRO A 62 2.04 -0.59 -4.20
CA PRO A 62 2.37 0.60 -4.99
C PRO A 62 1.48 1.81 -4.71
N LEU A 63 0.24 1.59 -4.26
CA LEU A 63 -0.68 2.66 -3.83
C LEU A 63 -0.37 3.14 -2.41
N ALA A 64 0.02 2.23 -1.52
CA ALA A 64 0.35 2.53 -0.13
C ALA A 64 1.66 3.32 0.02
N LEU A 65 2.67 3.03 -0.82
CA LEU A 65 3.98 3.69 -0.76
C LEU A 65 3.93 5.23 -0.86
N PRO A 66 3.31 5.85 -1.87
CA PRO A 66 3.26 7.32 -1.96
C PRO A 66 2.48 7.95 -0.81
N LEU A 67 1.41 7.31 -0.34
CA LEU A 67 0.65 7.76 0.84
C LEU A 67 1.50 7.71 2.11
N ALA A 68 2.23 6.62 2.31
CA ALA A 68 3.13 6.44 3.45
C ALA A 68 4.25 7.50 3.45
N VAL A 69 4.88 7.75 2.30
CA VAL A 69 5.92 8.77 2.13
C VAL A 69 5.37 10.17 2.44
N LEU A 70 4.17 10.49 1.97
CA LEU A 70 3.56 11.80 2.19
C LEU A 70 3.28 12.02 3.69
N LEU A 71 2.60 11.07 4.33
CA LEU A 71 2.23 11.18 5.75
C LEU A 71 3.47 11.20 6.66
N SER A 72 4.45 10.35 6.40
CA SER A 72 5.69 10.31 7.17
C SER A 72 6.53 11.58 6.99
N SER A 73 6.58 12.14 5.78
CA SER A 73 7.24 13.43 5.53
C SER A 73 6.57 14.54 6.33
N LEU A 74 5.23 14.58 6.31
CA LEU A 74 4.45 15.55 7.05
C LEU A 74 4.69 15.43 8.56
N MET A 75 4.64 14.21 9.11
CA MET A 75 4.89 13.98 10.54
C MET A 75 6.32 14.35 10.94
N THR A 76 7.31 14.00 10.11
CA THR A 76 8.72 14.30 10.38
C THR A 76 8.95 15.82 10.39
N PHE A 77 8.62 16.51 9.30
CA PHE A 77 8.82 17.96 9.23
C PHE A 77 7.89 18.75 10.15
N GLY A 78 6.69 18.24 10.43
CA GLY A 78 5.77 18.79 11.41
C GLY A 78 6.35 18.76 12.81
N SER A 79 6.81 17.60 13.27
CA SER A 79 7.45 17.43 14.58
C SER A 79 8.73 18.26 14.73
N LEU A 80 9.60 18.28 13.70
CA LEU A 80 10.79 19.15 13.69
C LEU A 80 10.41 20.65 13.71
N GLY A 81 9.23 21.02 13.21
CA GLY A 81 8.69 22.37 13.28
C GLY A 81 8.15 22.73 14.67
N GLU A 82 7.39 21.82 15.29
CA GLU A 82 6.82 21.98 16.63
C GLU A 82 7.89 22.12 17.71
N HIS A 83 8.98 21.36 17.61
CA HIS A 83 10.12 21.44 18.53
C HIS A 83 11.12 22.55 18.19
N PHE A 84 10.78 23.46 17.26
CA PHE A 84 11.66 24.53 16.76
C PHE A 84 13.04 24.07 16.25
N GLU A 85 13.20 22.78 15.97
CA GLU A 85 14.46 22.21 15.48
C GLU A 85 14.80 22.75 14.08
N LEU A 86 13.80 22.89 13.20
CA LEU A 86 13.98 23.53 11.89
C LEU A 86 14.47 24.98 12.00
N VAL A 87 13.96 25.72 12.98
CA VAL A 87 14.35 27.12 13.22
C VAL A 87 15.78 27.17 13.76
N SER A 88 16.15 26.25 14.65
CA SER A 88 17.51 26.14 15.19
C SER A 88 18.55 25.84 14.11
N PHE A 89 18.24 24.94 13.16
CA PHE A 89 19.14 24.65 12.03
C PHE A 89 19.33 25.87 11.13
N LYS A 90 18.25 26.62 10.87
CA LYS A 90 18.32 27.85 10.07
C LYS A 90 19.12 28.95 10.78
N ALA A 91 18.96 29.10 12.09
CA ALA A 91 19.75 30.02 12.91
C ALA A 91 21.24 29.64 12.99
N ALA A 92 21.55 28.34 12.93
CA ALA A 92 22.92 27.82 12.82
C ALA A 92 23.54 27.95 11.41
N GLY A 93 22.86 28.62 10.47
CA GLY A 93 23.34 28.84 9.10
C GLY A 93 23.14 27.65 8.16
N ILE A 94 22.39 26.62 8.56
CA ILE A 94 22.08 25.47 7.70
C ILE A 94 20.83 25.79 6.87
N SER A 95 20.93 25.73 5.55
CA SER A 95 19.79 25.95 4.66
C SER A 95 18.76 24.82 4.79
N LEU A 96 17.47 25.17 4.72
CA LEU A 96 16.37 24.20 4.77
C LEU A 96 16.47 23.14 3.65
N GLN A 97 16.91 23.54 2.46
CA GLN A 97 17.15 22.62 1.35
C GLN A 97 18.16 21.52 1.70
N ARG A 98 19.17 21.82 2.51
CA ARG A 98 20.19 20.85 2.94
C ARG A 98 19.64 19.86 3.99
N VAL A 99 18.63 20.28 4.77
CA VAL A 99 17.86 19.41 5.68
C VAL A 99 16.97 18.47 4.87
N MET A 100 16.34 18.95 3.79
CA MET A 100 15.44 18.14 2.95
C MET A 100 16.15 17.18 1.99
N ALA A 101 17.36 17.52 1.52
CA ALA A 101 18.14 16.72 0.58
C ALA A 101 18.29 15.23 0.94
N PRO A 102 18.66 14.82 2.18
CA PRO A 102 18.79 13.40 2.52
C PRO A 102 17.45 12.65 2.42
N LEU A 103 16.34 13.32 2.74
CA LEU A 103 15.01 12.76 2.57
C LEU A 103 14.63 12.59 1.10
N ALA A 104 14.94 13.59 0.27
CA ALA A 104 14.70 13.51 -1.17
C ALA A 104 15.45 12.35 -1.83
N ILE A 105 16.71 12.12 -1.44
CA ILE A 105 17.51 10.97 -1.92
C ILE A 105 16.87 9.64 -1.47
N PHE A 106 16.41 9.56 -0.22
CA PHE A 106 15.75 8.37 0.30
C PHE A 106 14.43 8.07 -0.44
N VAL A 107 13.61 9.08 -0.69
CA VAL A 107 12.36 8.95 -1.44
C VAL A 107 12.62 8.57 -2.90
N LEU A 108 13.68 9.09 -3.52
CA LEU A 108 14.09 8.66 -4.86
C LEU A 108 14.44 7.16 -4.91
N LEU A 109 15.14 6.65 -3.90
CA LEU A 109 15.43 5.21 -3.79
C LEU A 109 14.15 4.38 -3.61
N ILE A 110 13.22 4.84 -2.76
CA ILE A 110 11.91 4.18 -2.60
C ILE A 110 11.14 4.20 -3.92
N SER A 111 11.16 5.31 -4.65
CA SER A 111 10.49 5.44 -5.95
C SER A 111 11.06 4.47 -6.98
N ALA A 112 12.38 4.32 -7.05
CA ALA A 112 13.03 3.35 -7.91
C ALA A 112 12.64 1.91 -7.54
N ALA A 113 12.62 1.58 -6.24
CA ALA A 113 12.17 0.28 -5.75
C ALA A 113 10.69 0.02 -6.07
N ALA A 114 9.82 1.03 -5.90
CA ALA A 114 8.40 0.97 -6.22
C ALA A 114 8.18 0.76 -7.72
N PHE A 115 8.97 1.42 -8.57
CA PHE A 115 8.94 1.24 -10.01
C PHE A 115 9.33 -0.18 -10.41
N SER A 116 10.40 -0.74 -9.84
CA SER A 116 10.77 -2.14 -10.08
C SER A 116 9.69 -3.11 -9.59
N PHE A 117 9.13 -2.88 -8.40
CA PHE A 117 8.06 -3.70 -7.85
C PHE A 117 6.81 -3.68 -8.75
N SER A 118 6.42 -2.50 -9.23
CA SER A 118 5.30 -2.30 -10.14
C SER A 118 5.51 -2.98 -11.51
N ASN A 119 6.75 -3.02 -12.02
CA ASN A 119 7.04 -3.62 -13.33
C ASN A 119 7.16 -5.15 -13.30
N TYR A 120 7.67 -5.74 -12.21
CA TYR A 120 7.95 -7.18 -12.18
C TYR A 120 6.99 -7.96 -11.29
N ILE A 121 6.71 -7.45 -10.08
CA ILE A 121 5.97 -8.20 -9.06
C ILE A 121 4.47 -7.98 -9.23
N MET A 122 4.04 -6.75 -9.50
CA MET A 122 2.62 -6.43 -9.67
C MET A 122 1.93 -7.18 -10.83
N PRO A 123 2.50 -7.33 -12.05
CA PRO A 123 1.84 -8.09 -13.11
C PRO A 123 1.74 -9.58 -12.77
N ALA A 124 2.77 -10.17 -12.17
CA ALA A 124 2.75 -11.57 -11.74
C ALA A 124 1.72 -11.81 -10.62
N ALA A 125 1.61 -10.87 -9.67
CA ALA A 125 0.62 -10.91 -8.61
C ALA A 125 -0.81 -10.73 -9.16
N ASN A 126 -1.01 -9.81 -10.11
CA ASN A 126 -2.31 -9.60 -10.76
C ASN A 126 -2.78 -10.84 -11.52
N LEU A 127 -1.91 -11.49 -12.30
CA LEU A 127 -2.28 -12.71 -13.03
C LEU A 127 -2.78 -13.80 -12.09
N LYS A 128 -2.07 -14.05 -10.99
CA LYS A 128 -2.48 -15.03 -9.98
C LYS A 128 -3.75 -14.60 -9.24
N PHE A 129 -3.88 -13.31 -8.95
CA PHE A 129 -5.06 -12.74 -8.32
C PHE A 129 -6.31 -12.93 -9.18
N TYR A 130 -6.26 -12.60 -10.48
CA TYR A 130 -7.38 -12.78 -11.39
C TYR A 130 -7.71 -14.25 -11.64
N ALA A 131 -6.69 -15.12 -11.75
CA ALA A 131 -6.90 -16.56 -11.88
C ALA A 131 -7.62 -17.13 -10.65
N LEU A 132 -7.17 -16.78 -9.44
CA LEU A 132 -7.77 -17.24 -8.19
C LEU A 132 -9.18 -16.68 -8.00
N LEU A 133 -9.41 -15.42 -8.38
CA LEU A 133 -10.74 -14.80 -8.34
C LEU A 133 -11.70 -15.47 -9.34
N TYR A 134 -11.23 -15.82 -10.54
CA TYR A 134 -12.01 -16.53 -11.55
C TYR A 134 -12.39 -17.93 -11.06
N ASP A 135 -11.43 -18.66 -10.48
CA ASP A 135 -11.69 -19.98 -9.87
C ASP A 135 -12.72 -19.88 -8.74
N ILE A 136 -12.60 -18.87 -7.86
CA ILE A 136 -13.57 -18.61 -6.79
C ILE A 136 -14.97 -18.29 -7.35
N ARG A 137 -15.05 -17.52 -8.44
CA ARG A 137 -16.33 -17.19 -9.09
C ARG A 137 -16.97 -18.41 -9.74
N ASN A 138 -16.19 -19.27 -10.39
CA ASN A 138 -16.70 -20.43 -11.13
C ASN A 138 -16.91 -21.70 -10.28
N LYS A 139 -16.35 -21.79 -9.07
CA LYS A 139 -16.48 -23.00 -8.23
C LYS A 139 -17.91 -23.29 -7.78
N LYS A 140 -18.83 -22.32 -7.81
CA LYS A 140 -20.28 -22.51 -7.63
C LYS A 140 -21.13 -21.51 -8.44
N PRO A 141 -21.46 -21.83 -9.71
CA PRO A 141 -22.38 -21.01 -10.52
C PRO A 141 -23.79 -20.93 -9.90
N ALA A 142 -24.17 -21.91 -9.07
CA ALA A 142 -25.48 -22.00 -8.42
C ALA A 142 -25.76 -20.87 -7.40
N VAL A 143 -24.74 -20.17 -6.89
CA VAL A 143 -24.92 -19.03 -5.97
C VAL A 143 -25.20 -17.72 -6.72
N ASN A 144 -24.96 -17.68 -8.04
CA ASN A 144 -25.26 -16.52 -8.89
C ASN A 144 -26.72 -16.45 -9.36
N ILE A 145 -27.55 -17.46 -9.07
CA ILE A 145 -28.99 -17.40 -9.34
C ILE A 145 -29.67 -16.58 -8.23
N LYS A 146 -29.60 -15.25 -8.35
CA LYS A 146 -30.47 -14.37 -7.55
C LYS A 146 -31.91 -14.56 -8.04
N PRO A 147 -32.89 -14.86 -7.17
CA PRO A 147 -34.29 -14.97 -7.58
C PRO A 147 -34.76 -13.64 -8.19
N GLY A 148 -35.16 -13.66 -9.46
CA GLY A 148 -35.73 -12.50 -10.16
C GLY A 148 -34.84 -11.83 -11.21
N VAL A 149 -33.64 -12.32 -11.51
CA VAL A 149 -32.79 -11.80 -12.61
C VAL A 149 -32.48 -12.93 -13.59
N PHE A 150 -32.76 -12.73 -14.88
CA PHE A 150 -32.47 -13.71 -15.93
C PHE A 150 -30.95 -13.89 -16.08
N TYR A 151 -30.50 -15.14 -15.97
CA TYR A 151 -29.11 -15.56 -16.14
C TYR A 151 -28.83 -15.74 -17.64
N ASN A 152 -28.04 -14.85 -18.24
CA ASN A 152 -27.77 -14.81 -19.68
C ASN A 152 -26.36 -15.33 -20.08
N GLU A 153 -25.67 -16.06 -19.20
CA GLU A 153 -24.32 -16.60 -19.48
C GLU A 153 -24.33 -18.04 -20.03
N ILE A 154 -25.51 -18.60 -20.33
CA ILE A 154 -25.63 -19.89 -21.02
C ILE A 154 -26.02 -19.59 -22.47
N ASP A 155 -25.02 -19.50 -23.35
CA ASP A 155 -25.25 -19.60 -24.78
C ASP A 155 -25.66 -21.05 -25.11
N GLY A 156 -26.83 -21.20 -25.73
CA GLY A 156 -27.27 -22.45 -26.36
C GLY A 156 -26.68 -22.62 -27.75
#